data_AF-A0AAV0XZE9-F1
#
_entry.id   AF-A0AAV0XZE9-F1
#
_cell.length_a   1.000
_cell.length_b   1.000
_cell.length_c   1.000
_cell.angle_alpha   90.00
_cell.angle_beta   90.00
_cell.angle_gamma   90.00
#
_symmetry.space_group_name_H-M   'P 1'
#
loop_
_entity.id
_entity.type
_entity.pdbx_description
1 polymer ?
#
loop_
_entity_poly.entity_id
_entity_poly.type
_entity_poly.pdbx_seq_one_letter_code
_entity_poly.pdbx_strand_id
1 'polypeptide(L)'
;MLQRLHELKPFCVEHQDAMPDLKLPVNDWLSLKDMIDSLQPARDGIIFLQKHDITMGDFFGCWWKIISKLKKKNSLLSNCIAKSMEKRQKALFENPIYSSALFMDPRFQCLLNDSSKIEAKDHLQKTWRILELLLINENEANTNNVQCNVAHEENVMDFDDDLESFIQSSSQTNENMSININSSQRSIGILLEEYDNIPRMHHSIDIKKYWTERLESMPELYKLSQVVMAVPCTQVSVERSFSGLKFILSDLRTSLSPDLLENIMIIRGNNFSNK
;
A
#
# COMPACT_ATOMS: atom_id res chain seq x y z
N MET A 1 9.29 -10.75 20.43
CA MET A 1 10.25 -11.41 21.35
C MET A 1 11.19 -10.39 22.00
N LEU A 2 12.09 -9.74 21.25
CA LEU A 2 13.10 -8.81 21.81
C LEU A 2 12.50 -7.70 22.69
N GLN A 3 11.41 -7.06 22.24
CA GLN A 3 10.73 -6.03 23.04
C GLN A 3 10.20 -6.58 24.38
N ARG A 4 9.63 -7.79 24.38
CA ARG A 4 9.13 -8.45 25.59
C ARG A 4 10.26 -8.82 26.54
N LEU A 5 11.39 -9.29 26.01
CA LEU A 5 12.59 -9.53 26.81
C LEU A 5 13.09 -8.24 27.47
N HIS A 6 13.10 -7.13 26.73
CA HIS A 6 13.47 -5.82 27.28
C HIS A 6 12.48 -5.32 28.34
N GLU A 7 11.17 -5.53 28.18
CA GLU A 7 10.15 -5.23 29.19
C GLU A 7 10.36 -6.04 30.49
N LEU A 8 10.82 -7.29 30.38
CA LEU A 8 11.12 -8.17 31.51
C LEU A 8 12.48 -7.93 32.15
N LYS A 9 13.25 -6.93 31.70
CA LYS A 9 14.56 -6.58 32.27
C LYS A 9 14.53 -6.44 33.81
N PRO A 10 13.55 -5.76 34.45
CA PRO A 10 13.51 -5.67 35.91
C PRO A 10 13.41 -7.03 36.59
N PHE A 11 12.56 -7.91 36.05
CA PHE A 11 12.38 -9.28 36.54
C PHE A 11 13.67 -10.10 36.42
N CYS A 12 14.35 -10.02 35.27
CA CYS A 12 15.63 -10.71 35.05
C CYS A 12 16.70 -10.27 36.04
N VAL A 13 16.79 -8.95 36.31
CA VAL A 13 17.78 -8.39 37.25
C VAL A 13 17.48 -8.78 38.68
N GLU A 14 16.21 -8.82 39.08
CA GLU A 14 15.78 -9.23 40.43
C GLU A 14 16.09 -10.71 40.71
N HIS A 15 15.94 -11.59 39.70
CA HIS A 15 16.06 -13.03 39.88
C HIS A 15 17.40 -13.62 39.42
N GLN A 16 18.35 -12.79 38.95
CA GLN A 16 19.62 -13.26 38.41
C GLN A 16 20.50 -14.04 39.41
N ASP A 17 20.34 -13.77 40.70
CA ASP A 17 21.11 -14.44 41.76
C ASP A 17 20.57 -15.86 42.04
N ALA A 18 19.26 -16.06 41.88
CA ALA A 18 18.60 -17.37 42.01
C ALA A 18 18.65 -18.17 40.69
N MET A 19 18.69 -17.49 39.55
CA MET A 19 18.73 -18.07 38.21
C MET A 19 19.84 -17.41 37.36
N PRO A 20 21.07 -17.97 37.37
CA PRO A 20 22.22 -17.40 36.67
C PRO A 20 22.00 -17.22 35.16
N ASP A 21 21.13 -18.03 34.54
CA ASP A 21 20.79 -17.96 33.11
C ASP A 21 20.10 -16.64 32.72
N LEU A 22 19.52 -15.92 33.69
CA LEU A 22 18.91 -14.60 33.48
C LEU A 22 19.93 -13.46 33.50
N LYS A 23 21.18 -13.74 33.87
CA LYS A 23 22.22 -12.73 34.05
C LYS A 23 22.78 -12.27 32.72
N LEU A 24 22.23 -11.15 32.24
CA LEU A 24 22.70 -10.46 31.04
C LEU A 24 23.56 -9.24 31.42
N PRO A 25 24.78 -9.10 30.87
CA PRO A 25 25.59 -7.90 30.98
C PRO A 25 24.82 -6.62 30.61
N VAL A 26 25.18 -5.49 31.24
CA VAL A 26 24.58 -4.18 30.93
C VAL A 26 24.76 -3.81 29.44
N ASN A 27 25.90 -4.15 28.86
CA ASN A 27 26.18 -3.93 27.44
C ASN A 27 25.19 -4.71 26.54
N ASP A 28 24.83 -5.92 26.91
CA ASP A 28 23.90 -6.74 26.13
C ASP A 28 22.48 -6.16 26.19
N TRP A 29 22.08 -5.59 27.32
CA TRP A 29 20.82 -4.84 27.42
C TRP A 29 20.81 -3.57 26.55
N LEU A 30 21.95 -2.87 26.44
CA LEU A 30 22.10 -1.71 25.56
C LEU A 30 22.05 -2.13 24.08
N SER A 31 22.76 -3.20 23.71
CA SER A 31 22.70 -3.78 22.36
C SER A 31 21.30 -4.27 22.01
N LEU A 32 20.59 -4.88 22.96
CA LEU A 32 19.19 -5.29 22.79
C LEU A 32 18.30 -4.09 22.49
N LYS A 33 18.46 -3.00 23.24
CA LYS A 33 17.70 -1.77 23.03
C LYS A 33 18.00 -1.16 21.65
N ASP A 34 19.26 -1.10 21.25
CA ASP A 34 19.63 -0.61 19.92
C ASP A 34 19.07 -1.46 18.79
N MET A 35 19.05 -2.79 18.94
CA MET A 35 18.39 -3.69 17.99
C MET A 35 16.88 -3.44 17.89
N ILE A 36 16.19 -3.27 19.02
CA ILE A 36 14.76 -2.95 19.05
C ILE A 36 14.51 -1.64 18.29
N ASP A 37 15.27 -0.59 18.59
CA ASP A 37 15.11 0.71 17.96
C ASP A 37 15.43 0.67 16.46
N SER A 38 16.39 -0.17 16.05
CA SER A 38 16.75 -0.37 14.64
C SER A 38 15.69 -1.16 13.86
N LEU A 39 14.93 -2.04 14.52
CA LEU A 39 13.84 -2.82 13.91
C LEU A 39 12.50 -2.09 13.93
N GLN A 40 12.34 -1.10 14.81
CA GLN A 40 11.09 -0.37 15.02
C GLN A 40 10.51 0.25 13.74
N PRO A 41 11.29 0.91 12.84
CA PRO A 41 10.74 1.46 11.60
C PRO A 41 10.09 0.39 10.70
N ALA A 42 10.74 -0.77 10.56
CA ALA A 42 10.22 -1.87 9.77
C ALA A 42 8.95 -2.46 10.38
N ARG A 43 8.91 -2.60 11.71
CA ARG A 43 7.73 -3.05 12.44
C ARG A 43 6.54 -2.12 12.21
N ASP A 44 6.72 -0.81 12.41
CA ASP A 44 5.65 0.17 12.28
C ASP A 44 5.15 0.23 10.83
N GLY A 45 6.07 0.11 9.86
CA GLY A 45 5.74 -0.03 8.45
C GLY A 45 4.92 -1.28 8.14
N ILE A 46 5.29 -2.45 8.68
CA ILE A 46 4.52 -3.69 8.49
C ILE A 46 3.10 -3.55 9.06
N ILE A 47 2.94 -2.93 10.24
CA ILE A 47 1.62 -2.69 10.84
C ILE A 47 0.79 -1.75 9.95
N PHE A 48 1.39 -0.69 9.41
CA PHE A 48 0.73 0.17 8.44
C PHE A 48 0.29 -0.62 7.19
N LEU A 49 1.16 -1.50 6.68
CA LEU A 49 0.92 -2.36 5.52
C LEU A 49 -0.13 -3.46 5.76
N GLN A 50 -0.61 -3.61 6.99
CA GLN A 50 -1.71 -4.51 7.33
C GLN A 50 -3.10 -3.87 7.24
N LYS A 51 -3.20 -2.56 6.96
CA LYS A 51 -4.49 -1.92 6.68
C LYS A 51 -5.17 -2.57 5.46
N HIS A 52 -6.50 -2.48 5.37
CA HIS A 52 -7.26 -3.10 4.28
C HIS A 52 -7.15 -2.32 2.96
N ASP A 53 -7.13 -1.00 3.02
CA ASP A 53 -7.24 -0.11 1.86
C ASP A 53 -5.91 0.51 1.46
N ILE A 54 -4.93 -0.32 1.13
CA ILE A 54 -3.60 0.14 0.77
C ILE A 54 -3.43 0.14 -0.74
N THR A 55 -3.17 1.31 -1.30
CA THR A 55 -2.81 1.46 -2.72
C THR A 55 -1.30 1.29 -2.93
N MET A 56 -0.88 1.09 -4.18
CA MET A 56 0.54 1.01 -4.53
C MET A 56 1.30 2.28 -4.16
N GLY A 57 0.66 3.45 -4.22
CA GLY A 57 1.21 4.72 -3.73
C GLY A 57 1.44 4.72 -2.21
N ASP A 58 0.48 4.23 -1.43
CA ASP A 58 0.62 4.14 0.03
C ASP A 58 1.71 3.13 0.41
N PHE A 59 1.81 2.03 -0.34
CA PHE A 59 2.91 1.06 -0.22
C PHE A 59 4.27 1.73 -0.46
N PHE A 60 4.40 2.49 -1.55
CA PHE A 60 5.62 3.24 -1.85
C PHE A 60 5.97 4.24 -0.72
N GLY A 61 5.00 5.05 -0.29
CA GLY A 61 5.21 6.03 0.77
C GLY A 61 5.66 5.38 2.09
N CYS A 62 5.04 4.25 2.45
CA CYS A 62 5.47 3.44 3.59
C CYS A 62 6.90 2.91 3.42
N TRP A 63 7.19 2.28 2.28
CA TRP A 63 8.50 1.71 1.96
C TRP A 63 9.62 2.74 2.07
N TRP A 64 9.39 3.93 1.51
CA TRP A 64 10.34 5.04 1.57
C TRP A 64 10.53 5.55 3.00
N LYS A 65 9.45 5.73 3.78
CA LYS A 65 9.51 6.17 5.18
C LYS A 65 10.34 5.21 6.04
N ILE A 66 10.22 3.90 5.82
CA ILE A 66 11.04 2.90 6.52
C ILE A 66 12.53 3.09 6.19
N ILE A 67 12.89 3.15 4.90
CA ILE A 67 14.28 3.33 4.47
C ILE A 67 14.86 4.63 5.04
N SER A 68 14.10 5.73 4.98
CA SER A 68 14.50 7.03 5.51
C SER A 68 14.78 6.95 7.02
N LYS A 69 13.85 6.39 7.81
CA LYS A 69 14.02 6.21 9.27
C LYS A 69 15.21 5.30 9.61
N LEU A 70 15.43 4.22 8.86
CA LEU A 70 16.57 3.32 9.06
C LEU A 70 17.91 4.03 8.78
N LYS A 71 17.98 4.85 7.73
CA LYS A 71 19.17 5.65 7.41
C LYS A 71 19.42 6.74 8.46
N LYS A 72 18.36 7.39 8.97
CA LYS A 72 18.45 8.37 10.07
C LYS A 72 18.99 7.73 11.36
N LYS A 73 18.59 6.49 11.68
CA LYS A 73 19.10 5.75 12.86
C LYS A 73 20.59 5.40 12.75
N ASN A 74 21.09 5.11 11.55
CA ASN A 74 22.50 4.88 11.23
C ASN A 74 23.24 3.86 12.13
N SER A 75 22.55 2.79 12.56
CA SER A 75 23.20 1.65 13.23
C SER A 75 23.69 0.63 12.18
N LEU A 76 24.57 -0.29 12.59
CA LEU A 76 25.02 -1.36 11.69
C LEU A 76 23.84 -2.19 11.20
N LEU A 77 22.93 -2.55 12.10
CA LEU A 77 21.72 -3.31 11.76
C LEU A 77 20.78 -2.49 10.86
N SER A 78 20.50 -1.23 11.18
CA SER A 78 19.58 -0.40 10.39
C SER A 78 20.09 -0.20 8.96
N ASN A 79 21.40 0.00 8.79
CA ASN A 79 22.05 0.13 7.48
C ASN A 79 22.01 -1.19 6.68
N CYS A 80 22.22 -2.34 7.33
CA CYS A 80 22.07 -3.65 6.69
C CYS A 80 20.64 -3.90 6.19
N ILE A 81 19.64 -3.52 7.00
CA ILE A 81 18.22 -3.63 6.62
C ILE A 81 17.92 -2.68 5.45
N ALA A 82 18.32 -1.41 5.53
CA ALA A 82 18.10 -0.42 4.47
C ALA A 82 18.68 -0.89 3.13
N LYS A 83 19.93 -1.38 3.13
CA LYS A 83 20.58 -1.92 1.92
C LYS A 83 19.84 -3.13 1.35
N SER A 84 19.32 -3.99 2.22
CA SER A 84 18.54 -5.16 1.81
C SER A 84 17.18 -4.77 1.21
N MET A 85 16.53 -3.75 1.77
CA MET A 85 15.31 -3.17 1.23
C MET A 85 15.56 -2.53 -0.13
N GLU A 86 16.60 -1.70 -0.29
CA GLU A 86 16.97 -1.09 -1.57
C GLU A 86 17.26 -2.13 -2.66
N LYS A 87 17.92 -3.23 -2.30
CA LYS A 87 18.13 -4.35 -3.24
C LYS A 87 16.81 -4.95 -3.70
N ARG A 88 15.85 -5.15 -2.79
CA ARG A 88 14.53 -5.73 -3.10
C ARG A 88 13.62 -4.74 -3.83
N GLN A 89 13.79 -3.44 -3.58
CA GLN A 89 13.00 -2.37 -4.20
C GLN A 89 13.02 -2.45 -5.73
N LYS A 90 14.18 -2.75 -6.32
CA LYS A 90 14.31 -2.91 -7.78
C LYS A 90 13.32 -3.94 -8.33
N ALA A 91 13.33 -5.15 -7.77
CA ALA A 91 12.44 -6.23 -8.21
C ALA A 91 10.94 -5.96 -7.95
N LEU A 92 10.62 -5.11 -6.97
CA LEU A 92 9.23 -4.76 -6.67
C LEU A 92 8.69 -3.64 -7.58
N PHE A 93 9.53 -2.67 -7.92
CA PHE A 93 9.11 -1.47 -8.66
C PHE A 93 9.38 -1.57 -10.17
N GLU A 94 10.24 -2.49 -10.61
CA GLU A 94 10.45 -2.84 -12.03
C GLU A 94 9.32 -3.76 -12.53
N ASN A 95 8.07 -3.28 -12.48
CA ASN A 95 6.89 -4.00 -12.97
C ASN A 95 5.88 -3.02 -13.60
N PRO A 96 5.38 -3.29 -14.83
CA PRO A 96 4.37 -2.45 -15.48
C PRO A 96 3.15 -2.17 -14.61
N ILE A 97 2.68 -3.15 -13.82
CA ILE A 97 1.50 -3.01 -12.95
C ILE A 97 1.75 -1.95 -11.88
N TYR A 98 2.94 -1.98 -11.26
CA TYR A 98 3.34 -0.97 -10.27
C TYR A 98 3.45 0.41 -10.91
N SER A 99 4.14 0.51 -12.06
CA SER A 99 4.29 1.76 -12.79
C SER A 99 2.94 2.35 -13.21
N SER A 100 2.00 1.53 -13.69
CA SER A 100 0.63 1.96 -14.03
C SER A 100 -0.14 2.45 -12.81
N ALA A 101 -0.03 1.75 -11.67
CA ALA A 101 -0.70 2.16 -10.44
C ALA A 101 -0.16 3.47 -9.89
N LEU A 102 1.17 3.64 -9.91
CA LEU A 102 1.81 4.87 -9.47
C LEU A 102 1.56 6.02 -10.44
N PHE A 103 1.46 5.74 -11.75
CA PHE A 103 1.11 6.73 -12.75
C PHE A 103 -0.29 7.29 -12.49
N MET A 104 -1.26 6.42 -12.22
CA MET A 104 -2.64 6.80 -11.86
C MET A 104 -2.78 7.41 -10.45
N ASP A 105 -1.68 7.61 -9.73
CA ASP A 105 -1.67 8.28 -8.43
C ASP A 105 -0.98 9.66 -8.55
N PRO A 106 -1.73 10.77 -8.61
CA PRO A 106 -1.19 12.12 -8.80
C PRO A 106 -0.31 12.57 -7.63
N ARG A 107 -0.29 11.84 -6.51
CA ARG A 107 0.61 12.09 -5.37
C ARG A 107 2.05 11.66 -5.69
N PHE A 108 2.21 10.59 -6.48
CA PHE A 108 3.49 9.91 -6.68
C PHE A 108 3.90 9.77 -8.15
N GLN A 109 3.02 10.10 -9.11
CA GLN A 109 3.29 10.05 -10.55
C GLN A 109 4.58 10.76 -10.97
N CYS A 110 4.94 11.87 -10.30
CA CYS A 110 6.17 12.63 -10.55
C CYS A 110 7.45 11.84 -10.25
N LEU A 111 7.37 10.71 -9.54
CA LEU A 111 8.52 9.87 -9.22
C LEU A 111 8.88 8.90 -10.35
N LEU A 112 8.00 8.74 -11.34
CA LEU A 112 8.26 7.89 -12.50
C LEU A 112 9.17 8.63 -13.49
N ASN A 113 10.21 7.92 -13.94
CA ASN A 113 11.00 8.37 -15.08
C ASN A 113 10.23 8.16 -16.40
N ASP A 114 10.71 8.80 -17.48
CA ASP A 114 10.03 8.76 -18.79
C ASP A 114 9.85 7.33 -19.33
N SER A 115 10.83 6.46 -19.13
CA SER A 115 10.73 5.05 -19.55
C SER A 115 9.61 4.32 -18.82
N SER A 116 9.51 4.48 -17.50
CA SER A 116 8.46 3.89 -16.67
C SER A 116 7.09 4.49 -16.97
N LYS A 117 7.02 5.79 -17.32
CA LYS A 117 5.78 6.43 -17.78
C LYS A 117 5.30 5.85 -19.10
N ILE A 118 6.20 5.63 -20.07
CA ILE A 118 5.87 5.00 -21.35
C ILE A 118 5.33 3.58 -21.12
N GLU A 119 6.03 2.78 -20.30
CA GLU A 119 5.61 1.43 -19.95
C GLU A 119 4.26 1.41 -19.23
N ALA A 120 4.05 2.34 -18.28
CA ALA A 120 2.79 2.52 -17.58
C ALA A 120 1.64 2.82 -18.53
N LYS A 121 1.83 3.78 -19.46
CA LYS A 121 0.82 4.17 -20.45
C LYS A 121 0.48 3.02 -21.40
N ASP A 122 1.47 2.28 -21.90
CA ASP A 122 1.24 1.10 -22.75
C ASP A 122 0.43 0.01 -22.01
N HIS A 123 0.79 -0.28 -20.77
CA HIS A 123 0.05 -1.24 -19.95
C HIS A 123 -1.38 -0.77 -19.65
N LEU A 124 -1.58 0.52 -19.34
CA LEU A 124 -2.90 1.13 -19.11
C LEU A 124 -3.79 1.05 -20.37
N GLN A 125 -3.24 1.32 -21.55
CA GLN A 125 -3.97 1.18 -22.83
C GLN A 125 -4.37 -0.27 -23.10
N LYS A 126 -3.48 -1.24 -22.80
CA LYS A 126 -3.81 -2.67 -22.92
C LYS A 126 -4.93 -3.06 -21.97
N THR A 127 -4.86 -2.64 -20.72
CA THR A 127 -5.90 -2.89 -19.72
C THR A 127 -7.24 -2.27 -20.13
N TRP A 128 -7.22 -1.05 -20.67
CA TRP A 128 -8.43 -0.39 -21.18
C TRP A 128 -9.08 -1.17 -22.32
N ARG A 129 -8.30 -1.66 -23.30
CA ARG A 129 -8.83 -2.49 -24.40
C ARG A 129 -9.53 -3.75 -23.88
N ILE A 130 -8.95 -4.40 -22.86
CA ILE A 130 -9.57 -5.58 -22.22
C ILE A 130 -10.89 -5.17 -21.54
N LEU A 131 -10.91 -4.06 -20.81
CA LEU A 131 -12.13 -3.54 -20.18
C LEU A 131 -13.22 -3.22 -21.21
N GLU A 132 -12.88 -2.60 -22.34
CA GLU A 132 -13.83 -2.34 -23.42
C GLU A 132 -14.42 -3.63 -23.98
N LEU A 133 -13.59 -4.66 -24.22
CA LEU A 133 -14.06 -5.96 -24.69
C LEU A 133 -15.02 -6.63 -23.69
N LEU A 134 -14.71 -6.57 -22.40
CA LEU A 134 -15.57 -7.12 -21.35
C LEU A 134 -16.89 -6.35 -21.25
N LEU A 135 -16.85 -5.02 -21.30
CA LEU A 135 -18.04 -4.17 -21.26
C LEU A 135 -18.95 -4.37 -22.48
N ILE A 136 -18.39 -4.58 -23.68
CA ILE A 136 -19.18 -4.91 -24.88
C ILE A 136 -19.91 -6.24 -24.67
N ASN A 137 -19.24 -7.24 -24.10
CA ASN A 137 -19.84 -8.55 -23.81
C ASN A 137 -20.87 -8.48 -22.67
N GLU A 138 -20.70 -7.61 -21.68
CA GLU A 138 -21.64 -7.40 -20.57
C GLU A 138 -22.87 -6.58 -20.96
N ASN A 139 -22.74 -5.66 -21.94
CA ASN A 139 -23.86 -4.90 -22.47
C ASN A 139 -24.88 -5.76 -23.24
N GLU A 140 -24.51 -6.98 -23.65
CA GLU A 140 -25.45 -8.01 -24.11
C GLU A 140 -26.15 -8.75 -22.95
N ALA A 141 -25.69 -8.60 -21.71
CA ALA A 141 -26.03 -9.52 -20.62
C ALA A 141 -26.62 -8.92 -19.33
N ASN A 142 -26.54 -7.61 -19.01
CA ASN A 142 -27.53 -6.89 -18.15
C ASN A 142 -27.09 -5.49 -17.71
N THR A 143 -28.05 -4.57 -17.79
CA THR A 143 -28.09 -3.25 -17.14
C THR A 143 -28.48 -3.42 -15.67
N ASN A 144 -27.72 -2.84 -14.70
CA ASN A 144 -28.24 -2.04 -13.57
C ASN A 144 -27.16 -1.73 -12.50
N ASN A 145 -26.81 -0.44 -12.47
CA ASN A 145 -26.43 0.46 -11.36
C ASN A 145 -25.83 -0.09 -10.05
N VAL A 146 -24.64 0.43 -9.72
CA VAL A 146 -24.00 0.39 -8.40
C VAL A 146 -23.92 1.82 -7.85
N GLN A 147 -24.30 2.02 -6.59
CA GLN A 147 -24.11 3.26 -5.83
C GLN A 147 -23.40 2.93 -4.52
N CYS A 148 -22.33 3.67 -4.19
CA CYS A 148 -21.48 3.41 -3.02
C CYS A 148 -21.53 4.59 -2.04
N ASN A 149 -21.74 4.30 -0.76
CA ASN A 149 -21.69 5.25 0.35
C ASN A 149 -20.25 5.41 0.88
N VAL A 150 -19.89 6.62 1.29
CA VAL A 150 -18.54 6.99 1.79
C VAL A 150 -18.52 7.01 3.32
N ALA A 151 -17.53 6.37 3.93
CA ALA A 151 -17.15 6.56 5.33
C ALA A 151 -15.91 7.47 5.40
N HIS A 152 -15.92 8.40 6.35
CA HIS A 152 -14.92 9.46 6.52
C HIS A 152 -13.94 9.05 7.62
N GLU A 153 -12.64 8.97 7.34
CA GLU A 153 -11.60 8.92 8.37
C GLU A 153 -10.79 10.22 8.37
N GLU A 154 -10.51 10.73 9.57
CA GLU A 154 -9.78 11.97 9.81
C GLU A 154 -8.26 11.73 9.67
N ASN A 155 -7.63 12.53 8.80
CA ASN A 155 -6.18 12.53 8.62
C ASN A 155 -5.50 13.33 9.75
N VAL A 156 -4.67 12.64 10.55
CA VAL A 156 -3.75 13.26 11.50
C VAL A 156 -2.54 13.77 10.72
N MET A 157 -2.34 15.10 10.71
CA MET A 157 -1.14 15.72 10.14
C MET A 157 0.05 15.51 11.08
N ASP A 158 1.13 14.94 10.56
CA ASP A 158 2.43 14.79 11.24
C ASP A 158 3.30 16.01 10.93
N PHE A 159 3.95 16.58 11.95
CA PHE A 159 4.57 17.92 11.89
C PHE A 159 5.96 17.97 11.24
N ASP A 160 6.47 16.86 10.67
CA ASP A 160 7.77 16.81 10.01
C ASP A 160 7.74 15.87 8.79
N ASP A 161 7.31 16.39 7.64
CA ASP A 161 6.96 15.59 6.45
C ASP A 161 8.13 15.47 5.45
N ASP A 162 9.14 14.68 5.82
CA ASP A 162 10.30 14.40 4.95
C ASP A 162 9.89 13.76 3.60
N LEU A 163 8.80 13.00 3.58
CA LEU A 163 8.32 12.32 2.37
C LEU A 163 7.77 13.34 1.38
N GLU A 164 6.95 14.29 1.86
CA GLU A 164 6.47 15.40 1.06
C GLU A 164 7.62 16.20 0.44
N SER A 165 8.62 16.55 1.27
CA SER A 165 9.83 17.26 0.83
C SER A 165 10.59 16.49 -0.27
N PHE A 166 10.71 15.17 -0.14
CA PHE A 166 11.34 14.31 -1.15
C PHE A 166 10.55 14.29 -2.47
N ILE A 167 9.23 14.12 -2.42
CA ILE A 167 8.38 14.08 -3.62
C ILE A 167 8.41 15.42 -4.36
N GLN A 168 8.35 16.53 -3.63
CA GLN A 168 8.45 17.88 -4.22
C GLN A 168 9.79 18.07 -4.95
N SER A 169 10.91 17.61 -4.39
CA SER A 169 12.22 17.71 -5.05
C SER A 169 12.31 16.92 -6.37
N SER A 170 11.43 15.94 -6.56
CA SER A 170 11.35 15.13 -7.79
C SER A 170 10.34 15.68 -8.80
N SER A 171 9.56 16.70 -8.45
CA SER A 171 8.55 17.29 -9.33
C SER A 171 9.17 18.37 -10.22
N GLN A 172 9.02 18.23 -11.54
CA GLN A 172 9.28 19.34 -12.47
C GLN A 172 8.08 20.29 -12.42
N THR A 173 8.27 21.53 -11.97
CA THR A 173 7.23 22.56 -11.95
C THR A 173 6.79 22.90 -13.37
N ASN A 174 5.63 22.38 -13.77
CA ASN A 174 4.85 22.91 -14.88
C ASN A 174 3.57 23.51 -14.30
N GLU A 175 3.56 24.83 -14.14
CA GLU A 175 2.39 25.55 -13.69
C GLU A 175 1.40 25.80 -14.85
N ASN A 176 0.15 25.46 -14.56
CA ASN A 176 -1.09 26.03 -15.07
C ASN A 176 -1.40 25.86 -16.57
N MET A 177 -2.25 24.89 -16.89
CA MET A 177 -3.15 24.99 -18.04
C MET A 177 -4.58 24.58 -17.66
N SER A 178 -5.52 25.50 -17.86
CA SER A 178 -6.95 25.27 -17.74
C SER A 178 -7.44 24.41 -18.91
N ILE A 179 -8.07 23.26 -18.62
CA ILE A 179 -8.57 22.34 -19.64
C ILE A 179 -10.04 22.66 -19.96
N ASN A 180 -10.32 22.94 -21.23
CA ASN A 180 -11.67 23.07 -21.77
C ASN A 180 -12.09 21.72 -22.35
N ILE A 181 -13.16 21.13 -21.81
CA ILE A 181 -13.60 19.76 -22.11
C ILE A 181 -14.83 19.81 -23.02
N ASN A 182 -14.67 19.37 -24.27
CA ASN A 182 -15.78 18.94 -25.13
C ASN A 182 -15.68 17.41 -25.30
N SER A 183 -16.75 16.71 -24.92
CA SER A 183 -16.89 15.26 -24.84
C SER A 183 -17.31 14.64 -26.18
N SER A 184 -16.34 14.21 -26.96
CA SER A 184 -16.55 13.26 -28.05
C SER A 184 -15.39 12.27 -28.02
N GLN A 185 -15.71 10.98 -27.78
CA GLN A 185 -14.83 9.80 -27.64
C GLN A 185 -13.35 10.06 -28.00
N ARG A 186 -12.58 10.57 -27.03
CA ARG A 186 -11.13 10.66 -27.18
C ARG A 186 -10.54 9.28 -26.92
N SER A 187 -9.48 8.92 -27.66
CA SER A 187 -8.79 7.66 -27.37
C SER A 187 -8.17 7.73 -25.97
N ILE A 188 -8.18 6.61 -25.25
CA ILE A 188 -7.58 6.51 -23.91
C ILE A 188 -6.11 6.97 -23.90
N GLY A 189 -5.40 6.81 -25.02
CA GLY A 189 -4.03 7.29 -25.17
C GLY A 189 -3.91 8.81 -25.02
N ILE A 190 -4.82 9.58 -25.63
CA ILE A 190 -4.82 11.05 -25.51
C ILE A 190 -5.14 11.47 -24.07
N LEU A 191 -6.11 10.80 -23.43
CA LEU A 191 -6.47 11.09 -22.04
C LEU A 191 -5.30 10.85 -21.07
N LEU A 192 -4.51 9.79 -21.30
CA LEU A 192 -3.33 9.50 -20.50
C LEU A 192 -2.20 10.53 -20.71
N GLU A 193 -2.05 11.07 -21.92
CA GLU A 193 -1.10 12.16 -22.17
C GLU A 193 -1.54 13.48 -21.52
N GLU A 194 -2.84 13.81 -21.58
CA GLU A 194 -3.40 14.97 -20.88
C GLU A 194 -3.22 14.84 -19.36
N TYR A 195 -3.48 13.64 -18.83
CA TYR A 195 -3.30 13.32 -17.41
C TYR A 195 -1.83 13.43 -16.95
N ASP A 196 -0.86 13.19 -17.83
CA ASP A 196 0.57 13.31 -17.50
C ASP A 196 0.99 14.73 -17.08
N ASN A 197 0.16 15.72 -17.42
CA ASN A 197 0.41 17.14 -17.16
C ASN A 197 -0.39 17.69 -15.96
N ILE A 198 -1.13 16.85 -15.21
CA ILE A 198 -1.92 17.30 -14.06
C ILE A 198 -1.01 17.73 -12.90
N PRO A 199 -1.37 18.79 -12.16
CA PRO A 199 -0.61 19.22 -10.99
C PRO A 199 -0.53 18.12 -9.93
N ARG A 200 0.68 18.00 -9.38
CA ARG A 200 0.98 17.05 -8.32
C ARG A 200 0.20 17.35 -7.05
N MET A 201 -0.30 16.29 -6.41
CA MET A 201 -1.14 16.36 -5.20
C MET A 201 -0.34 16.02 -3.94
N HIS A 202 -0.75 16.55 -2.78
CA HIS A 202 -0.12 16.24 -1.49
C HIS A 202 -0.30 14.75 -1.13
N HIS A 203 0.71 14.10 -0.55
CA HIS A 203 0.65 12.63 -0.37
C HIS A 203 -0.40 12.16 0.65
N SER A 204 -0.84 13.04 1.55
CA SER A 204 -1.89 12.74 2.55
C SER A 204 -3.32 12.73 1.99
N ILE A 205 -3.51 13.12 0.72
CA ILE A 205 -4.83 13.16 0.11
C ILE A 205 -5.37 11.73 -0.09
N ASP A 206 -6.66 11.55 0.17
CA ASP A 206 -7.37 10.32 -0.15
C ASP A 206 -7.54 10.19 -1.67
N ILE A 207 -6.79 9.25 -2.23
CA ILE A 207 -6.79 8.96 -3.66
C ILE A 207 -8.11 8.39 -4.17
N LYS A 208 -8.86 7.65 -3.34
CA LYS A 208 -10.18 7.12 -3.73
C LYS A 208 -11.18 8.27 -3.87
N LYS A 209 -11.15 9.21 -2.92
CA LYS A 209 -11.96 10.43 -2.99
C LYS A 209 -11.60 11.27 -4.21
N TYR A 210 -10.32 11.46 -4.48
CA TYR A 210 -9.83 12.19 -5.66
C TYR A 210 -10.43 11.68 -6.97
N TRP A 211 -10.44 10.35 -7.16
CA TRP A 211 -10.98 9.72 -8.37
C TRP A 211 -12.50 9.77 -8.40
N THR A 212 -13.18 9.56 -7.26
CA THR A 212 -14.65 9.61 -7.17
C THR A 212 -15.20 10.99 -7.55
N GLU A 213 -14.54 12.07 -7.13
CA GLU A 213 -14.90 13.44 -7.51
C GLU A 213 -14.70 13.73 -9.01
N ARG A 214 -13.93 12.91 -9.72
CA ARG A 214 -13.61 13.04 -11.15
C ARG A 214 -14.33 12.03 -12.04
N LEU A 215 -15.32 11.32 -11.50
CA LEU A 215 -16.14 10.37 -12.24
C LEU A 215 -16.78 11.01 -13.48
N GLU A 216 -17.31 12.23 -13.37
CA GLU A 216 -17.99 12.91 -14.48
C GLU A 216 -17.02 13.57 -15.45
N SER A 217 -15.87 14.04 -14.98
CA SER A 217 -14.90 14.78 -15.80
C SER A 217 -13.96 13.87 -16.58
N MET A 218 -13.59 12.71 -16.02
CA MET A 218 -12.67 11.74 -16.63
C MET A 218 -13.18 10.30 -16.41
N PRO A 219 -14.33 9.92 -17.00
CA PRO A 219 -14.98 8.64 -16.71
C PRO A 219 -14.13 7.42 -17.11
N GLU A 220 -13.37 7.50 -18.20
CA GLU A 220 -12.50 6.41 -18.65
C GLU A 220 -11.32 6.19 -17.69
N LEU A 221 -10.64 7.28 -17.30
CA LEU A 221 -9.54 7.22 -16.34
C LEU A 221 -10.03 6.82 -14.95
N TYR A 222 -11.23 7.24 -14.55
CA TYR A 222 -11.86 6.77 -13.32
C TYR A 222 -12.02 5.25 -13.32
N LYS A 223 -12.64 4.68 -14.36
CA LYS A 223 -12.81 3.21 -14.47
C LYS A 223 -11.48 2.49 -14.43
N LEU A 224 -10.48 3.01 -15.13
CA LEU A 224 -9.14 2.44 -15.14
C LEU A 224 -8.48 2.52 -13.75
N SER A 225 -8.67 3.63 -13.02
CA SER A 225 -8.18 3.80 -11.65
C SER A 225 -8.76 2.74 -10.71
N GLN A 226 -10.06 2.42 -10.83
CA GLN A 226 -10.71 1.40 -9.99
C GLN A 226 -10.06 0.03 -10.15
N VAL A 227 -9.67 -0.34 -11.38
CA VAL A 227 -9.03 -1.62 -11.67
C VAL A 227 -7.59 -1.66 -11.15
N VAL A 228 -6.81 -0.63 -11.47
CA VAL A 228 -5.38 -0.62 -11.14
C VAL A 228 -5.15 -0.41 -9.64
N MET A 229 -6.01 0.35 -8.95
CA MET A 229 -5.92 0.54 -7.51
C MET A 229 -6.46 -0.64 -6.70
N ALA A 230 -7.24 -1.53 -7.32
CA ALA A 230 -7.67 -2.77 -6.69
C ALA A 230 -6.57 -3.84 -6.61
N VAL A 231 -5.40 -3.61 -7.22
CA VAL A 231 -4.27 -4.54 -7.15
C VAL A 231 -3.79 -4.64 -5.69
N PRO A 232 -3.83 -5.82 -5.06
CA PRO A 232 -3.40 -5.97 -3.68
C PRO A 232 -1.88 -5.79 -3.58
N CYS A 233 -1.46 -4.90 -2.69
CA CYS A 233 -0.05 -4.64 -2.42
C CYS A 233 0.56 -5.64 -1.43
N THR A 234 -0.27 -6.29 -0.63
CA THR A 234 0.15 -7.19 0.46
C THR A 234 -0.75 -8.42 0.53
N GLN A 235 -0.26 -9.48 1.18
CA GLN A 235 -1.00 -10.73 1.39
C GLN A 235 -1.77 -10.75 2.71
N VAL A 236 -1.91 -9.60 3.39
CA VAL A 236 -2.46 -9.54 4.76
C VAL A 236 -3.93 -9.94 4.82
N SER A 237 -4.73 -9.62 3.79
CA SER A 237 -6.14 -10.07 3.72
C SER A 237 -6.24 -11.59 3.75
N VAL A 238 -5.33 -12.26 3.04
CA VAL A 238 -5.22 -13.72 2.97
C VAL A 238 -4.73 -14.28 4.30
N GLU A 239 -3.68 -13.70 4.90
CA GLU A 239 -3.19 -14.08 6.23
C GLU A 239 -4.25 -13.95 7.33
N ARG A 240 -5.03 -12.87 7.33
CA ARG A 240 -6.15 -12.69 8.26
C ARG A 240 -7.22 -13.76 8.09
N SER A 241 -7.52 -14.11 6.84
CA SER A 241 -8.49 -15.16 6.51
C SER A 241 -8.00 -16.53 6.98
N PHE A 242 -6.73 -16.88 6.74
CA PHE A 242 -6.12 -18.13 7.21
C PHE A 242 -5.96 -18.19 8.74
N SER A 243 -5.67 -17.06 9.40
CA SER A 243 -5.66 -16.98 10.86
C SER A 243 -7.06 -17.25 11.43
N GLY A 244 -8.09 -16.67 10.79
CA GLY A 244 -9.50 -16.95 11.09
C GLY A 244 -9.87 -18.42 10.88
N LEU A 245 -9.32 -19.06 9.85
CA LEU A 245 -9.54 -20.46 9.52
C LEU A 245 -9.12 -21.39 10.67
N LYS A 246 -8.07 -21.07 11.41
CA LYS A 246 -7.59 -21.85 12.56
C LYS A 246 -8.62 -22.03 13.67
N PHE A 247 -9.62 -21.14 13.76
CA PHE A 247 -10.72 -21.28 14.71
C PHE A 247 -11.84 -22.21 14.23
N ILE A 248 -11.91 -22.44 12.92
CA ILE A 248 -12.93 -23.25 12.24
C ILE A 248 -12.40 -24.67 12.04
N LEU A 249 -11.22 -24.77 11.45
CA LEU A 249 -10.48 -26.02 11.27
C LEU A 249 -9.32 -26.06 12.26
N SER A 250 -9.33 -27.11 13.08
CA SER A 250 -8.19 -27.52 13.88
C SER A 250 -8.01 -29.03 13.73
N ASP A 251 -6.87 -29.55 14.17
CA ASP A 251 -6.57 -30.98 14.12
C ASP A 251 -7.65 -31.84 14.84
N LEU A 252 -8.44 -31.22 15.72
CA LEU A 252 -9.54 -31.83 16.47
C LEU A 252 -10.94 -31.58 15.86
N ARG A 253 -11.05 -30.77 14.79
CA ARG A 253 -12.30 -30.35 14.14
C ARG A 253 -12.18 -30.42 12.61
N THR A 254 -11.99 -31.61 12.07
CA THR A 254 -11.76 -31.85 10.63
C THR A 254 -13.02 -32.31 9.86
N SER A 255 -14.19 -32.38 10.49
CA SER A 255 -15.40 -32.99 9.90
C SER A 255 -16.22 -32.06 8.98
N LEU A 256 -15.72 -30.87 8.65
CA LEU A 256 -16.43 -29.92 7.78
C LEU A 256 -16.22 -30.29 6.30
N SER A 257 -17.28 -30.25 5.50
CA SER A 257 -17.15 -30.38 4.05
C SER A 257 -16.46 -29.13 3.46
N PRO A 258 -15.73 -29.28 2.34
CA PRO A 258 -15.10 -28.15 1.65
C PRO A 258 -16.10 -27.03 1.32
N ASP A 259 -17.29 -27.37 0.81
CA ASP A 259 -18.30 -26.39 0.42
C ASP A 259 -18.83 -25.59 1.62
N LEU A 260 -19.03 -26.26 2.76
CA LEU A 260 -19.48 -25.57 3.98
C LEU A 260 -18.38 -24.65 4.51
N LEU A 261 -17.12 -25.08 4.42
CA LEU A 261 -15.98 -24.27 4.81
C LEU A 261 -15.86 -23.00 3.95
N GLU A 262 -16.00 -23.13 2.65
CA GLU A 262 -15.99 -22.01 1.71
C GLU A 262 -17.12 -21.02 2.03
N ASN A 263 -18.34 -21.51 2.22
CA ASN A 263 -19.49 -20.68 2.61
C ASN A 263 -19.24 -19.91 3.91
N ILE A 264 -18.68 -20.56 4.93
CA ILE A 264 -18.31 -19.90 6.18
C ILE A 264 -17.25 -18.82 5.93
N MET A 265 -16.26 -19.10 5.08
CA MET A 265 -15.21 -18.14 4.78
C MET A 265 -15.72 -16.93 4.01
N ILE A 266 -16.63 -17.11 3.04
CA ILE A 266 -17.29 -16.01 2.30
C ILE A 266 -18.07 -15.11 3.26
N ILE A 267 -18.91 -15.69 4.14
CA ILE A 267 -19.69 -14.92 5.13
C ILE A 267 -18.77 -14.13 6.05
N ARG A 268 -17.66 -14.73 6.50
CA ARG A 268 -16.68 -14.04 7.34
C ARG A 268 -15.97 -12.92 6.59
N GLY A 269 -15.56 -13.17 5.34
CA GLY A 269 -14.92 -12.17 4.48
C GLY A 269 -15.75 -10.91 4.34
N ASN A 270 -17.06 -11.06 4.12
CA ASN A 270 -17.99 -9.93 3.94
C ASN A 270 -18.22 -9.13 5.23
N ASN A 271 -18.16 -9.75 6.41
CA ASN A 271 -18.29 -9.04 7.67
C ASN A 271 -17.11 -8.09 7.97
N PHE A 272 -15.95 -8.28 7.34
CA PHE A 272 -14.81 -7.37 7.48
C PHE A 272 -14.95 -6.08 6.65
N SER A 273 -15.88 -6.02 5.69
CA SER A 273 -16.11 -4.85 4.83
C SER A 273 -17.13 -3.85 5.38
N ASN A 274 -17.81 -4.16 6.50
CA ASN A 274 -18.88 -3.35 7.10
C ASN A 274 -18.47 -2.63 8.40
N LYS A 275 -17.17 -2.53 8.68
CA LYS A 275 -16.62 -1.75 9.81
C LYS A 275 -15.56 -0.81 9.31
#